data_AF-A0A640KXS3-F1
#
_entry.id   AF-A0A640KXS3-F1
#
_cell.length_a   1.000
_cell.length_b   1.000
_cell.length_c   1.000
_cell.angle_alpha   90.00
_cell.angle_beta   90.00
_cell.angle_gamma   90.00
#
_symmetry.space_group_name_H-M   'P 1'
#
loop_
_entity.id
_entity.type
_entity.pdbx_description
1 polymer ?
#
loop_
_entity_poly.entity_id
_entity_poly.type
_entity_poly.pdbx_seq_one_letter_code
_entity_poly.pdbx_strand_id
1 'polypeptide(L)'
;MEAYDLAKLMRVCGLEMSQRELYRPEDKPQFMDIIGVKKVLQDLRQNRNKTRVVSFTQLIDNSIAKMEKVEEELRRSQLDATQLAQVPSRTVKMMEDIMNATQIQNALASTDDQMQTQLAQLEKTNEIQNVAMHDGEMQVAEEQMWTKVQLQERLIELLKDKFGLIGKCEEENAQFKEIYEVQKQANQETSQMKDAKRRLRQRCETDLKHIHDAIQKADLEDAEAAKRYAANKERSERAIKENEEMQEDAWNKIQDLERQLQSLGTDRFDEVKRRIEEVDREEKRRVENAQFLEVAAQHKKLLELTVYNCDLAMRCTGLVEELVSEGCAGVKARYDKTNQDLAALRLEVHKEHLEYFRMLYLTLGSLIYKKEKRLEEIDRNIRLAHIQLEFCVETFDPNAKKHSDMKKELYKLRQGVEEELSMLKEKQAAALDDFKESEEALDAAGIEFSHPVDENNEEVLTRRSKMVEYKSHLTKQEDVRIAAEREEIKRARLLRSGGEAAAAQITSGSMNADHAGRAQLEL
;
A
#
# COMPACT_ATOMS: atom_id res chain seq x y z
N MET A 1 -39.84 -58.92 29.73
CA MET A 1 -39.86 -58.34 28.37
C MET A 1 -38.76 -57.29 28.36
N GLU A 2 -37.71 -57.48 27.56
CA GLU A 2 -36.64 -56.48 27.45
C GLU A 2 -37.20 -55.23 26.77
N ALA A 3 -36.93 -54.04 27.34
CA ALA A 3 -37.39 -52.78 26.77
C ALA A 3 -36.75 -52.57 25.39
N TYR A 4 -37.53 -52.14 24.40
CA TYR A 4 -37.00 -51.74 23.10
C TYR A 4 -36.08 -50.52 23.29
N ASP A 5 -34.81 -50.63 22.91
CA ASP A 5 -33.81 -49.58 23.10
C ASP A 5 -33.22 -49.10 21.75
N LEU A 6 -32.42 -48.04 21.81
CA LEU A 6 -31.78 -47.46 20.62
C LEU A 6 -30.86 -48.48 19.93
N ALA A 7 -30.16 -49.33 20.67
CA ALA A 7 -29.26 -50.34 20.09
C ALA A 7 -30.03 -51.39 19.27
N LYS A 8 -31.24 -51.74 19.71
CA LYS A 8 -32.17 -52.57 18.93
C LYS A 8 -32.70 -51.81 17.71
N LEU A 9 -33.09 -50.54 17.84
CA LEU A 9 -33.50 -49.70 16.70
C LEU A 9 -32.42 -49.62 15.62
N MET A 10 -31.18 -49.31 16.01
CA MET A 10 -30.05 -49.18 15.07
C MET A 10 -29.80 -50.48 14.30
N ARG A 11 -29.89 -51.64 14.94
CA ARG A 11 -29.74 -52.94 14.27
C ARG A 11 -30.89 -53.26 13.33
N VAL A 12 -32.14 -53.00 13.76
CA VAL A 12 -33.34 -53.33 12.98
C VAL A 12 -33.46 -52.44 11.74
N CYS A 13 -33.13 -51.15 11.87
CA CYS A 13 -33.24 -50.19 10.77
C CYS A 13 -31.92 -49.99 10.00
N GLY A 14 -30.80 -50.58 10.43
CA GLY A 14 -29.50 -50.39 9.78
C GLY A 14 -29.00 -48.95 9.87
N LEU A 15 -29.07 -48.35 11.05
CA LEU A 15 -28.68 -46.95 11.28
C LEU A 15 -27.21 -46.82 11.62
N GLU A 16 -26.57 -45.76 11.13
CA GLU A 16 -25.16 -45.48 11.38
C GLU A 16 -24.93 -44.45 12.50
N MET A 17 -25.87 -43.53 12.71
CA MET A 17 -25.73 -42.40 13.63
C MET A 17 -26.18 -42.75 15.05
N SER A 18 -25.26 -42.65 16.01
CA SER A 18 -25.60 -42.79 17.41
C SER A 18 -26.12 -41.48 18.03
N GLN A 19 -26.85 -41.54 19.15
CA GLN A 19 -27.27 -40.36 19.93
C GLN A 19 -26.12 -39.49 20.46
N ARG A 20 -24.87 -39.97 20.42
CA ARG A 20 -23.69 -39.19 20.83
C ARG A 20 -23.17 -38.30 19.72
N GLU A 21 -23.47 -38.63 18.46
CA GLU A 21 -23.04 -37.88 17.28
C GLU A 21 -24.07 -36.85 16.81
N LEU A 22 -25.25 -36.81 17.45
CA LEU A 22 -26.37 -35.94 17.09
C LEU A 22 -26.51 -34.78 18.07
N TYR A 23 -27.00 -33.65 17.56
CA TYR A 23 -27.36 -32.51 18.38
C TYR A 23 -28.57 -32.84 19.26
N ARG A 24 -28.53 -32.32 20.48
CA ARG A 24 -29.59 -32.50 21.47
C ARG A 24 -30.32 -31.20 21.74
N PRO A 25 -31.62 -31.24 22.04
CA PRO A 25 -32.38 -30.03 22.37
C PRO A 25 -31.78 -29.22 23.53
N GLU A 26 -31.07 -29.87 24.45
CA GLU A 26 -30.45 -29.24 25.62
C GLU A 26 -29.11 -28.57 25.33
N ASP A 27 -28.51 -28.84 24.15
CA ASP A 27 -27.24 -28.24 23.76
C ASP A 27 -27.42 -26.72 23.60
N LYS A 28 -26.55 -25.95 24.27
CA LYS A 28 -26.58 -24.49 24.20
C LYS A 28 -25.67 -24.00 23.07
N PRO A 29 -26.11 -23.02 22.27
CA PRO A 29 -25.26 -22.45 21.25
C PRO A 29 -24.09 -21.68 21.89
N GLN A 30 -22.89 -21.84 21.33
CA GLN A 30 -21.69 -21.08 21.71
C GLN A 30 -21.38 -20.07 20.60
N PHE A 31 -21.67 -18.80 20.84
CA PHE A 31 -21.54 -17.75 19.82
C PHE A 31 -21.04 -16.41 20.38
N MET A 32 -20.54 -16.39 21.62
CA MET A 32 -20.01 -15.15 22.22
C MET A 32 -18.83 -14.58 21.43
N ASP A 33 -17.99 -15.44 20.85
CA ASP A 33 -16.86 -15.02 20.01
C ASP A 33 -17.32 -14.33 18.72
N ILE A 34 -18.46 -14.76 18.16
CA ILE A 34 -19.10 -14.10 17.00
C ILE A 34 -19.56 -12.68 17.36
N ILE A 35 -20.12 -12.48 18.56
CA ILE A 35 -20.43 -11.15 19.08
C ILE A 35 -19.15 -10.31 19.24
N GLY A 36 -18.06 -10.94 19.68
CA GLY A 36 -16.73 -10.34 19.75
C GLY A 36 -16.27 -9.78 18.41
N VAL A 37 -16.31 -10.60 17.34
CA VAL A 37 -15.96 -10.18 15.98
C VAL A 37 -16.83 -9.01 15.52
N LYS A 38 -18.15 -9.08 15.75
CA LYS A 38 -19.07 -7.98 15.41
C LYS A 38 -18.71 -6.69 16.15
N LYS A 39 -18.35 -6.79 17.44
CA LYS A 39 -17.94 -5.63 18.24
C LYS A 39 -16.67 -4.99 17.69
N VAL A 40 -15.66 -5.79 17.31
CA VAL A 40 -14.45 -5.26 16.66
C VAL A 40 -14.80 -4.49 15.38
N LEU A 41 -15.69 -5.01 14.54
CA LEU A 41 -16.16 -4.30 13.34
C LEU A 41 -16.90 -3.00 13.68
N GLN A 42 -17.70 -2.99 14.74
CA GLN A 42 -18.37 -1.76 15.23
C GLN A 42 -17.37 -0.73 15.75
N ASP A 43 -16.32 -1.16 16.44
CA ASP A 43 -15.24 -0.29 16.91
C ASP A 43 -14.47 0.30 15.72
N LEU A 44 -14.20 -0.50 14.67
CA LEU A 44 -13.60 -0.01 13.42
C LEU A 44 -14.47 1.04 12.73
N ARG A 45 -15.79 0.83 12.68
CA ARG A 45 -16.75 1.82 12.15
C ARG A 45 -16.72 3.13 12.93
N GLN A 46 -16.55 3.04 14.24
CA GLN A 46 -16.53 4.19 15.15
C GLN A 46 -15.16 4.86 15.28
N ASN A 47 -14.14 4.39 14.55
CA ASN A 47 -12.79 4.93 14.65
C ASN A 47 -12.77 6.47 14.56
N ARG A 48 -11.97 7.09 15.44
CA ARG A 48 -11.87 8.54 15.63
C ARG A 48 -11.38 9.23 14.37
N ASN A 49 -10.52 8.58 13.59
CA ASN A 49 -10.01 9.15 12.35
C ASN A 49 -10.96 8.79 11.19
N LYS A 50 -11.95 9.66 10.95
CA LYS A 50 -12.98 9.44 9.92
C LYS A 50 -12.40 9.30 8.52
N THR A 51 -11.33 10.03 8.19
CA THR A 51 -10.63 9.95 6.90
C THR A 51 -10.11 8.53 6.61
N ARG A 52 -9.66 7.81 7.63
CA ARG A 52 -9.17 6.42 7.51
C ARG A 52 -10.29 5.39 7.29
N VAL A 53 -11.50 5.70 7.77
CA VAL A 53 -12.68 4.83 7.68
C VAL A 53 -13.36 4.92 6.32
N VAL A 54 -13.32 6.09 5.66
CA VAL A 54 -14.08 6.34 4.42
C VAL A 54 -13.88 5.26 3.34
N SER A 55 -12.66 4.76 3.15
CA SER A 55 -12.36 3.73 2.14
C SER A 55 -12.89 2.34 2.49
N PHE A 56 -13.27 2.09 3.75
CA PHE A 56 -13.78 0.81 4.24
C PHE A 56 -15.22 0.87 4.77
N THR A 57 -15.86 2.03 4.84
CA THR A 57 -17.20 2.20 5.45
C THR A 57 -18.20 1.18 4.93
N GLN A 58 -18.36 1.08 3.60
CA GLN A 58 -19.33 0.16 2.99
C GLN A 58 -19.00 -1.30 3.32
N LEU A 59 -17.72 -1.66 3.31
CA LEU A 59 -17.26 -3.01 3.59
C LEU A 59 -17.50 -3.38 5.06
N ILE A 60 -17.20 -2.46 5.99
CA ILE A 60 -17.44 -2.65 7.42
C ILE A 60 -18.94 -2.76 7.70
N ASP A 61 -19.77 -1.89 7.12
CA ASP A 61 -21.22 -1.95 7.29
C ASP A 61 -21.80 -3.27 6.77
N ASN A 62 -21.36 -3.73 5.60
CA ASN A 62 -21.73 -5.03 5.05
C ASN A 62 -21.27 -6.19 5.96
N SER A 63 -20.06 -6.10 6.52
CA SER A 63 -19.50 -7.11 7.41
C SER A 63 -20.29 -7.20 8.72
N ILE A 64 -20.67 -6.05 9.31
CA ILE A 64 -21.54 -6.00 10.50
C ILE A 64 -22.88 -6.65 10.20
N ALA A 65 -23.52 -6.31 9.07
CA ALA A 65 -24.80 -6.89 8.69
C ALA A 65 -24.73 -8.42 8.49
N LYS A 66 -23.62 -8.94 7.93
CA LYS A 66 -23.38 -10.39 7.82
C LYS A 66 -23.23 -11.02 9.20
N MET A 67 -22.45 -10.42 10.09
CA MET A 67 -22.27 -10.92 11.46
C MET A 67 -23.56 -10.89 12.28
N GLU A 68 -24.42 -9.89 12.09
CA GLU A 68 -25.74 -9.82 12.72
C GLU A 68 -26.66 -10.96 12.27
N LYS A 69 -26.65 -11.29 10.98
CA LYS A 69 -27.39 -12.45 10.45
C LYS A 69 -26.86 -13.78 11.02
N VAL A 70 -25.54 -13.93 11.10
CA VAL A 70 -24.91 -15.12 11.71
C VAL A 70 -25.32 -15.24 13.17
N GLU A 71 -25.31 -14.15 13.93
CA GLU A 71 -25.74 -14.13 15.33
C GLU A 71 -27.22 -14.50 15.48
N GLU A 72 -28.11 -13.96 14.64
CA GLU A 72 -29.55 -14.29 14.70
C GLU A 72 -29.82 -15.78 14.47
N GLU A 73 -29.15 -16.37 13.47
CA GLU A 73 -29.25 -17.79 13.17
C GLU A 73 -28.67 -18.64 14.32
N LEU A 74 -27.51 -18.27 14.86
CA LEU A 74 -26.87 -19.02 15.96
C LEU A 74 -27.70 -19.02 17.26
N ARG A 75 -28.39 -17.92 17.57
CA ARG A 75 -29.28 -17.83 18.75
C ARG A 75 -30.41 -18.86 18.74
N ARG A 76 -30.79 -19.36 17.56
CA ARG A 76 -31.86 -20.36 17.38
C ARG A 76 -31.32 -21.78 17.17
N SER A 77 -30.01 -22.00 17.38
CA SER A 77 -29.31 -23.25 17.05
C SER A 77 -28.72 -23.95 18.28
N GLN A 78 -28.11 -25.11 18.04
CA GLN A 78 -27.29 -25.88 18.99
C GLN A 78 -25.79 -25.81 18.61
N LEU A 79 -25.40 -24.85 17.76
CA LEU A 79 -24.05 -24.80 17.19
C LEU A 79 -23.03 -24.22 18.16
N ASP A 80 -21.85 -24.84 18.15
CA ASP A 80 -20.62 -24.22 18.62
C ASP A 80 -19.95 -23.48 17.45
N ALA A 81 -19.89 -22.16 17.55
CA ALA A 81 -19.33 -21.27 16.53
C ALA A 81 -17.94 -20.73 16.90
N THR A 82 -17.28 -21.25 17.94
CA THR A 82 -15.95 -20.76 18.36
C THR A 82 -14.91 -20.89 17.23
N GLN A 83 -14.87 -22.01 16.52
CA GLN A 83 -13.99 -22.16 15.35
C GLN A 83 -14.37 -21.22 14.21
N LEU A 84 -15.67 -21.04 13.98
CA LEU A 84 -16.17 -20.15 12.92
C LEU A 84 -15.81 -18.67 13.20
N ALA A 85 -15.77 -18.25 14.47
CA ALA A 85 -15.40 -16.90 14.87
C ALA A 85 -13.89 -16.60 14.69
N GLN A 86 -13.04 -17.62 14.65
CA GLN A 86 -11.60 -17.45 14.43
C GLN A 86 -11.29 -17.12 12.96
N VAL A 87 -12.04 -17.70 12.02
CA VAL A 87 -11.85 -17.52 10.56
C VAL A 87 -11.71 -16.04 10.15
N PRO A 88 -12.62 -15.11 10.53
CA PRO A 88 -12.51 -13.71 10.12
C PRO A 88 -11.49 -12.90 10.92
N SER A 89 -10.95 -13.41 12.03
CA SER A 89 -10.16 -12.63 12.98
C SER A 89 -8.90 -12.03 12.35
N ARG A 90 -8.18 -12.81 11.54
CA ARG A 90 -6.96 -12.32 10.86
C ARG A 90 -7.27 -11.28 9.79
N THR A 91 -8.35 -11.48 9.02
CA THR A 91 -8.79 -10.52 8.01
C THR A 91 -9.23 -9.20 8.63
N VAL A 92 -10.05 -9.25 9.70
CA VAL A 92 -10.47 -8.05 10.44
C VAL A 92 -9.27 -7.33 11.03
N LYS A 93 -8.26 -8.06 11.52
CA LYS A 93 -7.03 -7.46 12.02
C LYS A 93 -6.23 -6.76 10.91
N MET A 94 -6.06 -7.39 9.75
CA MET A 94 -5.38 -6.74 8.60
C MET A 94 -6.15 -5.52 8.09
N MET A 95 -7.49 -5.54 8.14
CA MET A 95 -8.31 -4.36 7.85
C MET A 95 -8.06 -3.22 8.84
N GLU A 96 -7.99 -3.52 10.14
CA GLU A 96 -7.63 -2.53 11.16
C GLU A 96 -6.24 -1.94 10.91
N ASP A 97 -5.26 -2.80 10.67
CA ASP A 97 -3.86 -2.39 10.53
C ASP A 97 -3.64 -1.56 9.28
N ILE A 98 -4.22 -1.95 8.13
CA ILE A 98 -4.11 -1.15 6.89
C ILE A 98 -4.88 0.17 7.00
N MET A 99 -5.98 0.21 7.77
CA MET A 99 -6.68 1.46 8.08
C MET A 99 -5.79 2.43 8.85
N ASN A 100 -4.94 1.90 9.73
CA ASN A 100 -4.06 2.67 10.60
C ASN A 100 -2.69 3.01 10.00
N ALA A 101 -2.33 2.40 8.87
CA ALA A 101 -1.11 2.70 8.12
C ALA A 101 -0.97 4.21 7.83
N THR A 102 0.28 4.66 7.81
CA THR A 102 0.60 6.08 7.64
C THR A 102 0.09 6.58 6.29
N GLN A 103 -0.55 7.75 6.29
CA GLN A 103 -0.94 8.44 5.05
C GLN A 103 0.22 9.34 4.64
N ILE A 104 0.81 9.06 3.47
CA ILE A 104 2.00 9.76 2.99
C ILE A 104 1.79 11.27 2.90
N GLN A 105 0.60 11.75 2.54
CA GLN A 105 0.31 13.18 2.49
C GLN A 105 0.48 13.87 3.85
N ASN A 106 0.07 13.21 4.94
CA ASN A 106 0.22 13.77 6.29
C ASN A 106 1.68 13.70 6.76
N ALA A 107 2.41 12.66 6.35
CA ALA A 107 3.83 12.52 6.68
C ALA A 107 4.68 13.59 5.97
N LEU A 108 4.33 13.94 4.74
CA LEU A 108 5.06 14.93 3.93
C LEU A 108 4.70 16.38 4.25
N ALA A 109 3.52 16.66 4.81
CA ALA A 109 3.02 18.02 5.01
C ALA A 109 4.02 18.97 5.67
N SER A 110 4.71 18.53 6.74
CA SER A 110 5.71 19.38 7.41
C SER A 110 6.95 19.62 6.55
N THR A 111 7.37 18.65 5.74
CA THR A 111 8.51 18.78 4.83
C THR A 111 8.16 19.70 3.67
N ASP A 112 6.96 19.56 3.11
CA ASP A 112 6.43 20.44 2.07
C ASP A 112 6.35 21.89 2.53
N ASP A 113 5.85 22.16 3.74
CA ASP A 113 5.81 23.51 4.33
C ASP A 113 7.21 24.12 4.49
N GLN A 114 8.19 23.30 4.90
CA GLN A 114 9.59 23.74 5.00
C GLN A 114 10.16 24.07 3.61
N MET A 115 9.90 23.25 2.61
CA MET A 115 10.36 23.50 1.23
C MET A 115 9.76 24.77 0.65
N GLN A 116 8.47 25.01 0.85
CA GLN A 116 7.81 26.26 0.44
C GLN A 116 8.44 27.48 1.11
N THR A 117 8.80 27.37 2.40
CA THR A 117 9.49 28.43 3.12
C THR A 117 10.88 28.71 2.53
N GLN A 118 11.65 27.66 2.18
CA GLN A 118 12.97 27.80 1.55
C GLN A 118 12.87 28.43 0.15
N LEU A 119 11.88 28.06 -0.65
CA LEU A 119 11.64 28.64 -1.98
C LEU A 119 11.32 30.14 -1.90
N ALA A 120 10.45 30.55 -0.95
CA ALA A 120 10.15 31.96 -0.73
C ALA A 120 11.39 32.76 -0.29
N GLN A 121 12.28 32.15 0.51
CA GLN A 121 13.56 32.77 0.87
C GLN A 121 14.49 32.92 -0.35
N LEU A 122 14.54 31.91 -1.23
CA LEU A 122 15.31 31.97 -2.47
C LEU A 122 14.86 33.09 -3.40
N GLU A 123 13.55 33.29 -3.56
CA GLU A 123 13.01 34.41 -4.34
C GLU A 123 13.47 35.76 -3.79
N LYS A 124 13.36 35.96 -2.47
CA LYS A 124 13.83 37.19 -1.82
C LYS A 124 15.34 37.39 -2.00
N THR A 125 16.13 36.33 -1.85
CA THR A 125 17.58 36.39 -2.07
C THR A 125 17.93 36.74 -3.52
N ASN A 126 17.17 36.21 -4.50
CA ASN A 126 17.31 36.58 -5.92
C ASN A 126 17.04 38.06 -6.17
N GLU A 127 15.98 38.62 -5.57
CA GLU A 127 15.65 40.04 -5.69
C GLU A 127 16.78 40.94 -5.16
N ILE A 128 17.25 40.66 -3.94
CA ILE A 128 18.36 41.41 -3.31
C ILE A 128 19.62 41.31 -4.16
N GLN A 129 19.94 40.11 -4.67
CA GLN A 129 21.08 39.91 -5.55
C GLN A 129 20.98 40.76 -6.82
N ASN A 130 19.81 40.81 -7.46
CA ASN A 130 19.60 41.55 -8.69
C ASN A 130 19.75 43.07 -8.48
N VAL A 131 19.21 43.60 -7.38
CA VAL A 131 19.38 45.02 -7.01
C VAL A 131 20.85 45.32 -6.75
N ALA A 132 21.53 44.52 -5.93
CA ALA A 132 22.96 44.70 -5.66
C ALA A 132 23.82 44.63 -6.95
N MET A 133 23.47 43.76 -7.89
CA MET A 133 24.14 43.71 -9.19
C MET A 133 23.89 44.97 -10.04
N HIS A 134 22.69 45.54 -9.99
CA HIS A 134 22.34 46.77 -10.70
C HIS A 134 23.07 47.99 -10.12
N ASP A 135 23.13 48.07 -8.79
CA ASP A 135 23.72 49.19 -8.06
C ASP A 135 25.26 49.12 -7.99
N GLY A 136 25.86 48.04 -8.49
CA GLY A 136 27.31 47.86 -8.49
C GLY A 136 27.88 47.29 -7.18
N GLU A 137 27.03 46.94 -6.22
CA GLU A 137 27.39 46.37 -4.91
C GLU A 137 27.78 44.88 -5.04
N MET A 138 28.89 44.61 -5.73
CA MET A 138 29.31 43.24 -6.08
C MET A 138 29.60 42.35 -4.86
N GLN A 139 29.98 42.93 -3.72
CA GLN A 139 30.18 42.17 -2.48
C GLN A 139 28.84 41.63 -1.95
N VAL A 140 27.80 42.48 -1.92
CA VAL A 140 26.45 42.07 -1.48
C VAL A 140 25.89 41.03 -2.44
N ALA A 141 26.08 41.22 -3.76
CA ALA A 141 25.65 40.24 -4.75
C ALA A 141 26.34 38.87 -4.58
N GLU A 142 27.64 38.86 -4.24
CA GLU A 142 28.40 37.65 -3.93
C GLU A 142 27.91 36.96 -2.66
N GLU A 143 27.67 37.72 -1.58
CA GLU A 143 27.10 37.21 -0.32
C GLU A 143 25.72 36.57 -0.55
N GLN A 144 24.85 37.18 -1.37
CA GLN A 144 23.56 36.60 -1.71
C GLN A 144 23.70 35.30 -2.53
N MET A 145 24.70 35.19 -3.42
CA MET A 145 24.93 33.93 -4.14
C MET A 145 25.32 32.79 -3.19
N TRP A 146 26.12 33.06 -2.16
CA TRP A 146 26.43 32.06 -1.11
C TRP A 146 25.19 31.65 -0.32
N THR A 147 24.34 32.62 0.04
CA THR A 147 23.05 32.34 0.68
C THR A 147 22.16 31.46 -0.21
N LYS A 148 22.11 31.70 -1.52
CA LYS A 148 21.37 30.83 -2.46
C LYS A 148 21.87 29.40 -2.43
N VAL A 149 23.19 29.19 -2.47
CA VAL A 149 23.78 27.84 -2.39
C VAL A 149 23.33 27.12 -1.13
N GLN A 150 23.36 27.79 0.03
CA GLN A 150 22.92 27.19 1.30
C GLN A 150 21.43 26.82 1.30
N LEU A 151 20.56 27.70 0.81
CA LEU A 151 19.12 27.44 0.70
C LEU A 151 18.82 26.28 -0.27
N GLN A 152 19.55 26.23 -1.39
CA GLN A 152 19.43 25.16 -2.39
C GLN A 152 19.94 23.82 -1.87
N GLU A 153 21.07 23.78 -1.16
CA GLU A 153 21.55 22.58 -0.46
C GLU A 153 20.51 22.08 0.54
N ARG A 154 19.86 23.00 1.29
CA ARG A 154 18.79 22.64 2.22
C ARG A 154 17.56 22.06 1.52
N LEU A 155 17.20 22.54 0.33
CA LEU A 155 16.12 21.93 -0.47
C LEU A 155 16.45 20.49 -0.88
N ILE A 156 17.70 20.21 -1.26
CA ILE A 156 18.16 18.85 -1.58
C ILE A 156 18.09 17.94 -0.34
N GLU A 157 18.46 18.43 0.85
CA GLU A 157 18.30 17.68 2.10
C GLU A 157 16.83 17.33 2.39
N LEU A 158 15.92 18.29 2.21
CA LEU A 158 14.48 18.06 2.40
C LEU A 158 13.90 17.05 1.40
N LEU A 159 14.44 17.00 0.17
CA LEU A 159 14.09 15.94 -0.79
C LEU A 159 14.57 14.56 -0.33
N LYS A 160 15.78 14.46 0.23
CA LYS A 160 16.26 13.20 0.83
C LYS A 160 15.34 12.74 1.96
N ASP A 161 14.84 13.67 2.77
CA ASP A 161 13.82 13.39 3.78
C ASP A 161 12.51 12.87 3.16
N LYS A 162 12.04 13.47 2.04
CA LYS A 162 10.87 12.96 1.30
C LYS A 162 11.07 11.52 0.83
N PHE A 163 12.20 11.20 0.21
CA PHE A 163 12.52 9.83 -0.20
C PHE A 163 12.51 8.85 0.99
N GLY A 164 13.10 9.26 2.12
CA GLY A 164 13.08 8.46 3.35
C GLY A 164 11.66 8.21 3.89
N LEU A 165 10.77 9.21 3.84
CA LEU A 165 9.38 9.08 4.26
C LEU A 165 8.56 8.18 3.32
N ILE A 166 8.80 8.28 2.01
CA ILE A 166 8.20 7.38 1.01
C ILE A 166 8.64 5.94 1.29
N GLY A 167 9.94 5.69 1.45
CA GLY A 167 10.48 4.36 1.73
C GLY A 167 9.89 3.73 3.01
N LYS A 168 9.73 4.51 4.09
CA LYS A 168 9.06 4.04 5.31
C LYS A 168 7.59 3.65 5.07
N CYS A 169 6.87 4.43 4.26
CA CYS A 169 5.49 4.09 3.92
C CYS A 169 5.41 2.84 3.04
N GLU A 170 6.36 2.63 2.13
CA GLU A 170 6.48 1.41 1.32
C GLU A 170 6.72 0.18 2.22
N GLU A 171 7.62 0.28 3.20
CA GLU A 171 7.90 -0.77 4.18
C GLU A 171 6.68 -1.09 5.05
N GLU A 172 6.01 -0.07 5.59
CA GLU A 172 4.77 -0.24 6.35
C GLU A 172 3.66 -0.90 5.51
N ASN A 173 3.58 -0.60 4.22
CA ASN A 173 2.57 -1.17 3.33
C ASN A 173 2.92 -2.61 2.89
N ALA A 174 4.20 -2.97 2.85
CA ALA A 174 4.68 -4.28 2.35
C ALA A 174 4.08 -5.48 3.10
N GLN A 175 3.80 -5.35 4.40
CA GLN A 175 3.20 -6.42 5.22
C GLN A 175 1.83 -6.88 4.69
N PHE A 176 1.09 -6.01 3.98
CA PHE A 176 -0.24 -6.35 3.47
C PHE A 176 -0.20 -7.22 2.21
N LYS A 177 0.98 -7.45 1.62
CA LYS A 177 1.16 -8.40 0.51
C LYS A 177 0.74 -9.82 0.87
N GLU A 178 0.84 -10.19 2.15
CA GLU A 178 0.45 -11.52 2.65
C GLU A 178 -1.06 -11.77 2.70
N ILE A 179 -1.89 -10.76 2.38
CA ILE A 179 -3.36 -10.88 2.43
C ILE A 179 -3.91 -12.04 1.59
N TYR A 180 -3.21 -12.41 0.51
CA TYR A 180 -3.58 -13.55 -0.32
C TYR A 180 -3.46 -14.88 0.42
N GLU A 181 -2.40 -15.07 1.23
CA GLU A 181 -2.24 -16.29 2.02
C GLU A 181 -3.28 -16.35 3.17
N VAL A 182 -3.64 -15.18 3.73
CA VAL A 182 -4.74 -15.09 4.70
C VAL A 182 -6.06 -15.54 4.09
N GLN A 183 -6.39 -15.05 2.90
CA GLN A 183 -7.61 -15.44 2.18
C GLN A 183 -7.61 -16.95 1.86
N LYS A 184 -6.48 -17.47 1.39
CA LYS A 184 -6.32 -18.90 1.05
C LYS A 184 -6.51 -19.79 2.27
N GLN A 185 -5.90 -19.45 3.40
CA GLN A 185 -6.04 -20.21 4.64
C GLN A 185 -7.49 -20.20 5.13
N ALA A 186 -8.14 -19.03 5.15
CA ALA A 186 -9.53 -18.93 5.56
C ALA A 186 -10.47 -19.74 4.65
N ASN A 187 -10.27 -19.71 3.32
CA ASN A 187 -11.04 -20.52 2.38
C ASN A 187 -10.83 -22.03 2.59
N GLN A 188 -9.63 -22.45 2.96
CA GLN A 188 -9.35 -23.84 3.30
C GLN A 188 -10.10 -24.26 4.58
N GLU A 189 -10.06 -23.43 5.62
CA GLU A 189 -10.76 -23.68 6.88
C GLU A 189 -12.29 -23.74 6.68
N THR A 190 -12.88 -22.78 5.96
CA THR A 190 -14.33 -22.77 5.67
C THR A 190 -14.77 -23.94 4.80
N SER A 191 -13.96 -24.34 3.80
CA SER A 191 -14.22 -25.51 2.97
C SER A 191 -14.25 -26.79 3.79
N GLN A 192 -13.27 -26.97 4.70
CA GLN A 192 -13.22 -28.14 5.60
C GLN A 192 -14.43 -28.19 6.54
N MET A 193 -14.84 -27.06 7.11
CA MET A 193 -16.04 -26.96 7.94
C MET A 193 -17.31 -27.34 7.16
N LYS A 194 -17.48 -26.80 5.95
CA LYS A 194 -18.62 -27.12 5.09
C LYS A 194 -18.65 -28.60 4.69
N ASP A 195 -17.51 -29.18 4.34
CA ASP A 195 -17.41 -30.58 3.97
C ASP A 195 -17.73 -31.52 5.14
N ALA A 196 -17.26 -31.19 6.34
CA ALA A 196 -17.60 -31.94 7.55
C ALA A 196 -19.12 -31.91 7.82
N LYS A 197 -19.76 -30.74 7.72
CA LYS A 197 -21.22 -30.61 7.90
C LYS A 197 -22.01 -31.28 6.78
N ARG A 198 -21.54 -31.22 5.53
CA ARG A 198 -22.16 -31.92 4.39
C ARG A 198 -22.17 -33.43 4.59
N ARG A 199 -21.05 -34.02 5.05
CA ARG A 199 -20.96 -35.46 5.35
C ARG A 199 -21.89 -35.87 6.49
N LEU A 200 -21.93 -35.09 7.57
CA LEU A 200 -22.83 -35.35 8.70
C LEU A 200 -24.31 -35.29 8.28
N ARG A 201 -24.69 -34.26 7.51
CA ARG A 201 -26.03 -34.11 6.93
C ARG A 201 -26.41 -35.31 6.07
N GLN A 202 -25.53 -35.75 5.18
CA GLN A 202 -25.79 -36.89 4.30
C GLN A 202 -26.01 -38.20 5.07
N ARG A 203 -25.22 -38.45 6.13
CA ARG A 203 -25.44 -39.61 7.02
C ARG A 203 -26.79 -39.53 7.72
N CYS A 204 -27.15 -38.35 8.24
CA CYS A 204 -28.45 -38.16 8.89
C CYS A 204 -29.64 -38.31 7.92
N GLU A 205 -29.53 -37.79 6.70
CA GLU A 205 -30.57 -37.96 5.65
C GLU A 205 -30.74 -39.44 5.26
N THR A 206 -29.65 -40.20 5.23
CA THR A 206 -29.67 -41.65 4.96
C THR A 206 -30.39 -42.40 6.08
N ASP A 207 -30.04 -42.13 7.34
CA ASP A 207 -30.70 -42.75 8.50
C ASP A 207 -32.18 -42.34 8.61
N LEU A 208 -32.52 -41.09 8.28
CA LEU A 208 -33.92 -40.63 8.22
C LEU A 208 -34.72 -41.43 7.21
N LYS A 209 -34.14 -41.70 6.03
CA LYS A 209 -34.78 -42.55 5.02
C LYS A 209 -34.96 -43.97 5.53
N HIS A 210 -33.94 -44.56 6.16
CA HIS A 210 -34.04 -45.90 6.73
C HIS A 210 -35.12 -46.00 7.82
N ILE A 211 -35.23 -45.01 8.71
CA ILE A 211 -36.30 -44.96 9.73
C ILE A 211 -37.67 -44.82 9.06
N HIS A 212 -37.80 -43.97 8.04
CA HIS A 212 -39.06 -43.79 7.32
C HIS A 212 -39.52 -45.09 6.66
N ASP A 213 -38.61 -45.76 5.93
CA ASP A 213 -38.88 -47.03 5.26
C ASP A 213 -39.23 -48.13 6.30
N ALA A 214 -38.55 -48.15 7.45
CA ALA A 214 -38.82 -49.11 8.52
C ALA A 214 -40.17 -48.87 9.22
N ILE A 215 -40.55 -47.62 9.49
CA ILE A 215 -41.86 -47.28 10.04
C ILE A 215 -42.95 -47.66 9.04
N GLN A 216 -42.80 -47.31 7.76
CA GLN A 216 -43.78 -47.66 6.73
C GLN A 216 -43.95 -49.18 6.62
N LYS A 217 -42.85 -49.94 6.68
CA LYS A 217 -42.90 -51.40 6.68
C LYS A 217 -43.60 -51.94 7.94
N ALA A 218 -43.29 -51.41 9.12
CA ALA A 218 -43.94 -51.82 10.37
C ALA A 218 -45.44 -51.53 10.36
N ASP A 219 -45.88 -50.38 9.84
CA ASP A 219 -47.28 -50.02 9.71
C ASP A 219 -48.04 -50.98 8.76
N LEU A 220 -47.41 -51.38 7.65
CA LEU A 220 -47.97 -52.37 6.73
C LEU A 220 -48.08 -53.77 7.37
N GLU A 221 -47.03 -54.21 8.06
CA GLU A 221 -47.02 -55.49 8.78
C GLU A 221 -48.04 -55.52 9.92
N ASP A 222 -48.19 -54.42 10.66
CA ASP A 222 -49.21 -54.25 11.71
C ASP A 222 -50.63 -54.32 11.14
N ALA A 223 -50.89 -53.63 10.04
CA ALA A 223 -52.19 -53.65 9.36
C ALA A 223 -52.55 -55.06 8.84
N GLU A 224 -51.58 -55.78 8.26
CA GLU A 224 -51.77 -57.17 7.83
C GLU A 224 -52.02 -58.11 9.01
N ALA A 225 -51.25 -57.96 10.10
CA ALA A 225 -51.41 -58.77 11.31
C ALA A 225 -52.76 -58.54 11.98
N ALA A 226 -53.19 -57.28 12.13
CA ALA A 226 -54.49 -56.90 12.67
C ALA A 226 -55.64 -57.49 11.84
N LYS A 227 -55.52 -57.48 10.51
CA LYS A 227 -56.50 -58.09 9.60
C LYS A 227 -56.58 -59.61 9.78
N ARG A 228 -55.44 -60.29 9.91
CA ARG A 228 -55.40 -61.74 10.18
C ARG A 228 -56.01 -62.08 11.54
N TYR A 229 -55.69 -61.30 12.57
CA TYR A 229 -56.27 -61.47 13.90
C TYR A 229 -57.79 -61.27 13.89
N ALA A 230 -58.29 -60.21 13.26
CA ALA A 230 -59.73 -59.96 13.14
C ALA A 230 -60.46 -61.11 12.43
N ALA A 231 -59.91 -61.61 11.32
CA ALA A 231 -60.49 -62.74 10.60
C ALA A 231 -60.51 -64.05 11.41
N ASN A 232 -59.45 -64.32 12.18
CA ASN A 232 -59.38 -65.49 13.06
C ASN A 232 -60.32 -65.36 14.26
N LYS A 233 -60.43 -64.16 14.85
CA LYS A 233 -61.37 -63.85 15.93
C LYS A 233 -62.80 -64.07 15.47
N GLU A 234 -63.18 -63.54 14.31
CA GLU A 234 -64.53 -63.71 13.76
C GLU A 234 -64.85 -65.18 13.47
N ARG A 235 -63.88 -65.94 12.95
CA ARG A 235 -64.02 -67.40 12.76
C ARG A 235 -64.21 -68.12 14.09
N SER A 236 -63.46 -67.75 15.12
CA SER A 236 -63.58 -68.31 16.47
C SER A 236 -64.92 -67.95 17.12
N GLU A 237 -65.39 -66.71 16.98
CA GLU A 237 -66.70 -66.26 17.47
C GLU A 237 -67.86 -67.02 16.80
N ARG A 238 -67.77 -67.26 15.48
CA ARG A 238 -68.73 -68.12 14.77
C ARG A 238 -68.71 -69.56 15.29
N ALA A 239 -67.54 -70.15 15.50
CA ALA A 239 -67.43 -71.50 16.06
C ALA A 239 -68.00 -71.61 17.49
N ILE A 240 -67.81 -70.58 18.32
CA ILE A 240 -68.42 -70.51 19.67
C ILE A 240 -69.94 -70.46 19.57
N LYS A 241 -70.48 -69.62 18.69
CA LYS A 241 -71.92 -69.43 18.52
C LYS A 241 -72.61 -70.65 17.92
N GLU A 242 -72.01 -71.27 16.91
CA GLU A 242 -72.49 -72.53 16.33
C GLU A 242 -72.48 -73.67 17.37
N ASN A 243 -71.47 -73.70 18.24
CA ASN A 243 -71.44 -74.65 19.36
C ASN A 243 -72.55 -74.37 20.38
N GLU A 244 -72.82 -73.10 20.69
CA GLU A 244 -73.92 -72.68 21.58
C GLU A 244 -75.30 -73.05 21.02
N GLU A 245 -75.57 -72.77 19.73
CA GLU A 245 -76.83 -73.11 19.06
C GLU A 245 -77.03 -74.65 19.00
N MET A 246 -75.97 -75.43 18.78
CA MET A 246 -76.01 -76.89 18.83
C MET A 246 -76.23 -77.46 20.24
N GLN A 247 -75.82 -76.74 21.30
CA GLN A 247 -76.06 -77.15 22.69
C GLN A 247 -77.56 -77.06 23.06
N GLU A 248 -78.29 -76.12 22.46
CA GLU A 248 -79.73 -75.94 22.69
C GLU A 248 -80.55 -77.08 22.07
N ASP A 249 -80.21 -77.53 20.86
CA ASP A 249 -80.81 -78.69 20.20
C ASP A 249 -80.51 -80.02 20.93
N ALA A 250 -79.33 -80.14 21.56
CA ALA A 250 -78.88 -81.33 22.28
C ALA A 250 -79.58 -81.55 23.64
N TRP A 251 -80.22 -80.51 24.21
CA TRP A 251 -81.05 -80.62 25.42
C TRP A 251 -82.21 -81.62 25.25
N ASN A 252 -82.59 -81.91 24.01
CA ASN A 252 -83.59 -82.92 23.67
C ASN A 252 -83.05 -84.37 23.66
N LYS A 253 -81.73 -84.61 23.79
CA LYS A 253 -81.06 -85.92 23.62
C LYS A 253 -80.23 -86.39 24.84
N ILE A 254 -80.55 -85.89 26.04
CA ILE A 254 -79.79 -85.98 27.30
C ILE A 254 -79.30 -87.37 27.76
N GLN A 255 -79.86 -88.50 27.31
CA GLN A 255 -79.52 -89.82 27.87
C GLN A 255 -78.29 -90.50 27.23
N ASP A 256 -77.94 -90.17 25.98
CA ASP A 256 -76.72 -90.67 25.30
C ASP A 256 -75.48 -89.78 25.54
N LEU A 257 -75.68 -88.60 26.16
CA LEU A 257 -74.72 -87.50 26.19
C LEU A 257 -73.68 -87.54 27.31
N GLU A 258 -73.80 -88.40 28.33
CA GLU A 258 -72.84 -88.46 29.46
C GLU A 258 -71.43 -88.87 29.01
N ARG A 259 -71.31 -89.78 28.03
CA ARG A 259 -70.01 -90.23 27.49
C ARG A 259 -69.39 -89.25 26.50
N GLN A 260 -70.19 -88.43 25.81
CA GLN A 260 -69.69 -87.40 24.89
C GLN A 260 -69.22 -86.13 25.61
N LEU A 261 -69.76 -85.85 26.81
CA LEU A 261 -69.45 -84.71 27.67
C LEU A 261 -67.95 -84.59 28.05
N GLN A 262 -67.23 -85.71 28.19
CA GLN A 262 -65.79 -85.68 28.46
C GLN A 262 -64.96 -85.22 27.24
N SER A 263 -65.35 -85.59 26.01
CA SER A 263 -64.63 -85.17 24.79
C SER A 263 -64.83 -83.70 24.46
N LEU A 264 -66.06 -83.19 24.61
CA LEU A 264 -66.41 -81.78 24.38
C LEU A 264 -65.78 -80.86 25.44
N GLY A 265 -65.55 -81.37 26.66
CA GLY A 265 -64.78 -80.67 27.69
C GLY A 265 -63.31 -80.46 27.32
N THR A 266 -62.70 -81.44 26.64
CA THR A 266 -61.32 -81.35 26.12
C THR A 266 -61.24 -80.36 24.96
N ASP A 267 -62.16 -80.43 23.99
CA ASP A 267 -62.16 -79.53 22.83
C ASP A 267 -62.33 -78.05 23.26
N ARG A 268 -63.20 -77.78 24.25
CA ARG A 268 -63.35 -76.44 24.83
C ARG A 268 -62.08 -75.96 25.53
N PHE A 269 -61.41 -76.84 26.26
CA PHE A 269 -60.18 -76.50 26.97
C PHE A 269 -59.04 -76.18 26.00
N ASP A 270 -58.89 -76.97 24.94
CA ASP A 270 -57.85 -76.79 23.93
C ASP A 270 -58.05 -75.50 23.11
N GLU A 271 -59.29 -75.14 22.75
CA GLU A 271 -59.54 -73.88 22.02
C GLU A 271 -59.42 -72.65 22.94
N VAL A 272 -59.81 -72.75 24.23
CA VAL A 272 -59.55 -71.68 25.21
C VAL A 272 -58.05 -71.46 25.38
N LYS A 273 -57.26 -72.54 25.46
CA LYS A 273 -55.80 -72.44 25.52
C LYS A 273 -55.22 -71.80 24.25
N ARG A 274 -55.69 -72.19 23.06
CA ARG A 274 -55.28 -71.58 21.79
C ARG A 274 -55.60 -70.09 21.75
N ARG A 275 -56.78 -69.68 22.23
CA ARG A 275 -57.20 -68.27 22.30
C ARG A 275 -56.34 -67.47 23.27
N ILE A 276 -56.01 -68.02 24.44
CA ILE A 276 -55.09 -67.37 25.39
C ILE A 276 -53.71 -67.17 24.75
N GLU A 277 -53.17 -68.19 24.09
CA GLU A 277 -51.87 -68.11 23.41
C GLU A 277 -51.86 -67.14 22.22
N GLU A 278 -52.98 -66.99 21.50
CA GLU A 278 -53.14 -66.00 20.43
C GLU A 278 -53.24 -64.57 20.97
N VAL A 279 -54.03 -64.35 22.04
CA VAL A 279 -54.14 -63.04 22.71
C VAL A 279 -52.81 -62.61 23.30
N ASP A 280 -52.07 -63.51 23.95
CA ASP A 280 -50.75 -63.22 24.51
C ASP A 280 -49.73 -62.87 23.42
N ARG A 281 -49.79 -63.53 22.25
CA ARG A 281 -48.92 -63.22 21.10
C ARG A 281 -49.25 -61.86 20.49
N GLU A 282 -50.54 -61.54 20.34
CA GLU A 282 -50.97 -60.26 19.80
C GLU A 282 -50.65 -59.10 20.74
N GLU A 283 -50.86 -59.27 22.05
CA GLU A 283 -50.51 -58.22 23.02
C GLU A 283 -49.00 -57.97 23.06
N LYS A 284 -48.17 -59.03 22.98
CA LYS A 284 -46.71 -58.88 22.85
C LYS A 284 -46.32 -58.09 21.60
N ARG A 285 -46.89 -58.44 20.44
CA ARG A 285 -46.64 -57.75 19.17
C ARG A 285 -47.04 -56.27 19.23
N ARG A 286 -48.21 -55.97 19.81
CA ARG A 286 -48.73 -54.61 19.99
C ARG A 286 -47.80 -53.76 20.87
N VAL A 287 -47.35 -54.31 21.99
CA VAL A 287 -46.42 -53.63 22.90
C VAL A 287 -45.06 -53.40 22.23
N GLU A 288 -44.53 -54.39 21.52
CA GLU A 288 -43.25 -54.24 20.79
C GLU A 288 -43.33 -53.20 19.67
N ASN A 289 -44.42 -53.15 18.90
CA ASN A 289 -44.62 -52.14 17.85
C ASN A 289 -44.74 -50.73 18.45
N ALA A 290 -45.50 -50.57 19.54
CA ALA A 290 -45.61 -49.28 20.23
C ALA A 290 -44.26 -48.76 20.73
N GLN A 291 -43.44 -49.64 21.33
CA GLN A 291 -42.09 -49.29 21.79
C GLN A 291 -41.15 -48.96 20.62
N PHE A 292 -41.22 -49.70 19.51
CA PHE A 292 -40.46 -49.39 18.30
C PHE A 292 -40.79 -47.98 17.77
N LEU A 293 -42.08 -47.67 17.61
CA LEU A 293 -42.54 -46.37 17.10
C LEU A 293 -42.10 -45.21 18.00
N GLU A 294 -42.14 -45.40 19.32
CA GLU A 294 -41.69 -44.39 20.28
C GLU A 294 -40.19 -44.08 20.13
N VAL A 295 -39.34 -45.11 20.15
CA VAL A 295 -37.88 -44.94 20.04
C VAL A 295 -37.50 -44.43 18.64
N ALA A 296 -38.16 -44.90 17.59
CA ALA A 296 -37.97 -44.43 16.22
C ALA A 296 -38.34 -42.95 16.07
N ALA A 297 -39.46 -42.51 16.66
CA ALA A 297 -39.88 -41.11 16.63
C ALA A 297 -38.92 -40.19 17.40
N GLN A 298 -38.42 -40.63 18.55
CA GLN A 298 -37.43 -39.87 19.32
C GLN A 298 -36.11 -39.71 18.54
N HIS A 299 -35.62 -40.79 17.94
CA HIS A 299 -34.38 -40.75 17.17
C HIS A 299 -34.52 -39.95 15.87
N LYS A 300 -35.66 -40.06 15.18
CA LYS A 300 -36.02 -39.23 14.02
C LYS A 300 -35.93 -37.73 14.34
N LYS A 301 -36.49 -37.28 15.46
CA LYS A 301 -36.42 -35.87 15.88
C LYS A 301 -34.99 -35.37 16.06
N LEU A 302 -34.09 -36.21 16.60
CA LEU A 302 -32.68 -35.85 16.77
C LEU A 302 -31.95 -35.74 15.43
N LEU A 303 -32.27 -36.61 14.47
CA LEU A 303 -31.73 -36.54 13.11
C LEU A 303 -32.22 -35.29 12.37
N GLU A 304 -33.52 -34.97 12.44
CA GLU A 304 -34.10 -33.75 11.84
C GLU A 304 -33.47 -32.48 12.44
N LEU A 305 -33.32 -32.43 13.77
CA LEU A 305 -32.64 -31.34 14.46
C LEU A 305 -31.18 -31.21 14.00
N THR A 306 -30.48 -32.33 13.81
CA THR A 306 -29.08 -32.34 13.37
C THR A 306 -28.94 -31.86 11.93
N VAL A 307 -29.83 -32.26 11.03
CA VAL A 307 -29.88 -31.76 9.64
C VAL A 307 -30.10 -30.25 9.62
N TYR A 308 -31.08 -29.75 10.39
CA TYR A 308 -31.35 -28.32 10.51
C TYR A 308 -30.12 -27.54 10.97
N ASN A 309 -29.42 -28.02 12.00
CA ASN A 309 -28.18 -27.39 12.49
C ASN A 309 -27.03 -27.46 11.46
N CYS A 310 -26.93 -28.53 10.67
CA CYS A 310 -25.94 -28.62 9.60
C CYS A 310 -26.20 -27.59 8.49
N ASP A 311 -27.47 -27.41 8.09
CA ASP A 311 -27.85 -26.41 7.09
C ASP A 311 -27.59 -24.99 7.59
N LEU A 312 -27.91 -24.71 8.86
CA LEU A 312 -27.61 -23.44 9.51
C LEU A 312 -26.09 -23.19 9.58
N ALA A 313 -25.30 -24.20 9.97
CA ALA A 313 -23.85 -24.10 10.03
C ALA A 313 -23.23 -23.78 8.66
N MET A 314 -23.70 -24.43 7.59
CA MET A 314 -23.23 -24.15 6.23
C MET A 314 -23.58 -22.72 5.78
N ARG A 315 -24.79 -22.24 6.09
CA ARG A 315 -25.20 -20.84 5.81
C ARG A 315 -24.34 -19.84 6.57
N CYS A 316 -24.15 -20.03 7.87
CA CYS A 316 -23.30 -19.16 8.69
C CYS A 316 -21.85 -19.16 8.21
N THR A 317 -21.32 -20.33 7.85
CA THR A 317 -19.96 -20.45 7.27
C THR A 317 -19.86 -19.71 5.93
N GLY A 318 -20.90 -19.76 5.09
CA GLY A 318 -20.95 -18.98 3.84
C GLY A 318 -20.89 -17.47 4.06
N LEU A 319 -21.65 -16.94 5.02
CA LEU A 319 -21.63 -15.51 5.35
C LEU A 319 -20.26 -15.05 5.88
N VAL A 320 -19.60 -15.87 6.70
CA VAL A 320 -18.26 -15.57 7.21
C VAL A 320 -17.21 -15.66 6.09
N GLU A 321 -17.33 -16.61 5.17
CA GLU A 321 -16.47 -16.72 3.99
C GLU A 321 -16.59 -15.49 3.08
N GLU A 322 -17.81 -15.02 2.81
CA GLU A 322 -18.04 -13.79 2.04
C GLU A 322 -17.43 -12.57 2.75
N LEU A 323 -17.58 -12.45 4.07
CA LEU A 323 -16.93 -11.39 4.86
C LEU A 323 -15.42 -11.42 4.67
N VAL A 324 -14.79 -12.60 4.80
CA VAL A 324 -13.35 -12.73 4.62
C VAL A 324 -12.94 -12.37 3.19
N SER A 325 -13.66 -12.86 2.19
CA SER A 325 -13.34 -12.59 0.79
C SER A 325 -13.44 -11.09 0.46
N GLU A 326 -14.51 -10.43 0.90
CA GLU A 326 -14.67 -8.97 0.73
C GLU A 326 -13.61 -8.20 1.52
N GLY A 327 -13.34 -8.58 2.77
CA GLY A 327 -12.30 -7.99 3.62
C GLY A 327 -10.90 -8.06 2.99
N CYS A 328 -10.49 -9.25 2.54
CA CYS A 328 -9.23 -9.46 1.85
C CYS A 328 -9.15 -8.67 0.54
N ALA A 329 -10.22 -8.61 -0.25
CA ALA A 329 -10.27 -7.81 -1.46
C ALA A 329 -10.13 -6.31 -1.17
N GLY A 330 -10.77 -5.81 -0.11
CA GLY A 330 -10.65 -4.42 0.33
C GLY A 330 -9.24 -4.05 0.77
N VAL A 331 -8.60 -4.92 1.58
CA VAL A 331 -7.20 -4.74 2.01
C VAL A 331 -6.27 -4.74 0.79
N LYS A 332 -6.44 -5.71 -0.13
CA LYS A 332 -5.64 -5.80 -1.35
C LYS A 332 -5.80 -4.55 -2.23
N ALA A 333 -7.03 -4.11 -2.48
CA ALA A 333 -7.30 -2.93 -3.30
C ALA A 333 -6.65 -1.67 -2.71
N ARG A 334 -6.68 -1.50 -1.39
CA ARG A 334 -6.00 -0.40 -0.72
C ARG A 334 -4.48 -0.51 -0.81
N TYR A 335 -3.92 -1.71 -0.56
CA TYR A 335 -2.49 -1.97 -0.70
C TYR A 335 -1.97 -1.65 -2.12
N ASP A 336 -2.66 -2.15 -3.15
CA ASP A 336 -2.30 -1.94 -4.55
C ASP A 336 -2.37 -0.45 -4.91
N LYS A 337 -3.45 0.24 -4.48
CA LYS A 337 -3.60 1.68 -4.69
C LYS A 337 -2.49 2.48 -4.00
N THR A 338 -2.19 2.18 -2.74
CA THR A 338 -1.13 2.87 -2.00
C THR A 338 0.23 2.68 -2.67
N ASN A 339 0.56 1.49 -3.18
CA ASN A 339 1.80 1.28 -3.92
C ASN A 339 1.85 2.08 -5.23
N GLN A 340 0.74 2.16 -5.96
CA GLN A 340 0.66 2.98 -7.16
C GLN A 340 0.86 4.46 -6.84
N ASP A 341 0.17 4.96 -5.81
CA ASP A 341 0.27 6.34 -5.36
C ASP A 341 1.70 6.68 -4.88
N LEU A 342 2.34 5.77 -4.13
CA LEU A 342 3.73 5.93 -3.67
C LEU A 342 4.73 5.90 -4.83
N ALA A 343 4.57 5.00 -5.80
CA ALA A 343 5.43 4.94 -6.98
C ALA A 343 5.31 6.21 -7.84
N ALA A 344 4.08 6.70 -8.04
CA ALA A 344 3.84 7.95 -8.76
C ALA A 344 4.47 9.14 -8.01
N LEU A 345 4.29 9.21 -6.69
CA LEU A 345 4.86 10.27 -5.87
C LEU A 345 6.40 10.23 -5.87
N ARG A 346 7.00 9.05 -5.79
CA ARG A 346 8.46 8.89 -5.87
C ARG A 346 9.02 9.45 -7.17
N LEU A 347 8.33 9.20 -8.28
CA LEU A 347 8.70 9.78 -9.57
C LEU A 347 8.59 11.31 -9.58
N GLU A 348 7.55 11.88 -8.97
CA GLU A 348 7.44 13.34 -8.82
C GLU A 348 8.58 13.91 -7.96
N VAL A 349 8.97 13.24 -6.86
CA VAL A 349 10.12 13.67 -6.04
C VAL A 349 11.43 13.61 -6.83
N HIS A 350 11.61 12.63 -7.73
CA HIS A 350 12.78 12.63 -8.64
C HIS A 350 12.78 13.82 -9.60
N LYS A 351 11.61 14.26 -10.10
CA LYS A 351 11.49 15.47 -10.92
C LYS A 351 11.79 16.74 -10.12
N GLU A 352 11.29 16.84 -8.88
CA GLU A 352 11.65 17.93 -7.97
C GLU A 352 13.17 17.93 -7.70
N HIS A 353 13.79 16.75 -7.55
CA HIS A 353 15.24 16.64 -7.39
C HIS A 353 16.00 17.19 -8.60
N LEU A 354 15.58 16.85 -9.82
CA LEU A 354 16.16 17.44 -11.04
C LEU A 354 16.07 18.97 -11.03
N GLU A 355 14.92 19.53 -10.64
CA GLU A 355 14.72 20.97 -10.61
C GLU A 355 15.67 21.66 -9.62
N TYR A 356 15.72 21.20 -8.37
CA TYR A 356 16.58 21.82 -7.36
C TYR A 356 18.06 21.54 -7.59
N PHE A 357 18.39 20.36 -8.12
CA PHE A 357 19.75 20.06 -8.58
C PHE A 357 20.18 21.03 -9.68
N ARG A 358 19.34 21.28 -10.68
CA ARG A 358 19.60 22.28 -11.73
C ARG A 358 19.85 23.66 -11.13
N MET A 359 18.99 24.12 -10.22
CA MET A 359 19.15 25.41 -9.55
C MET A 359 20.49 25.53 -8.81
N LEU A 360 20.85 24.51 -8.02
CA LEU A 360 22.10 24.45 -7.26
C LEU A 360 23.31 24.41 -8.20
N TYR A 361 23.30 23.51 -9.17
CA TYR A 361 24.42 23.24 -10.06
C TYR A 361 24.78 24.46 -10.91
N LEU A 362 23.78 25.17 -11.46
CA LEU A 362 23.99 26.40 -12.22
C LEU A 362 24.46 27.56 -11.32
N THR A 363 23.95 27.66 -10.09
CA THR A 363 24.38 28.68 -9.13
C THR A 363 25.85 28.47 -8.74
N LEU A 364 26.23 27.22 -8.42
CA LEU A 364 27.62 26.83 -8.15
C LEU A 364 28.53 27.08 -9.34
N GLY A 365 28.13 26.65 -10.55
CA GLY A 365 28.91 26.88 -11.77
C GLY A 365 29.13 28.36 -12.05
N SER A 366 28.11 29.20 -11.80
CA SER A 366 28.24 30.64 -11.91
C SER A 366 29.22 31.24 -10.89
N LEU A 367 29.18 30.80 -9.63
CA LEU A 367 30.11 31.23 -8.59
C LEU A 367 31.54 30.81 -8.90
N ILE A 368 31.74 29.54 -9.27
CA ILE A 368 33.04 28.99 -9.68
C ILE A 368 33.63 29.83 -10.81
N TYR A 369 32.87 30.09 -11.87
CA TYR A 369 33.33 30.90 -12.99
C TYR A 369 33.77 32.31 -12.54
N LYS A 370 32.97 32.98 -11.70
CA LYS A 370 33.31 34.33 -11.20
C LYS A 370 34.56 34.31 -10.31
N LYS A 371 34.71 33.29 -9.46
CA LYS A 371 35.88 33.09 -8.58
C LYS A 371 37.15 32.79 -9.39
N GLU A 372 37.07 31.97 -10.42
CA GLU A 372 38.19 31.73 -11.35
C GLU A 372 38.63 33.02 -12.04
N LYS A 373 37.68 33.87 -12.46
CA LYS A 373 38.00 35.18 -13.06
C LYS A 373 38.62 36.15 -12.06
N ARG A 374 38.12 36.17 -10.81
CA ARG A 374 38.72 36.94 -9.71
C ARG A 374 40.15 36.47 -9.42
N LEU A 375 40.40 35.16 -9.44
CA LEU A 375 41.73 34.59 -9.27
C LEU A 375 42.68 35.01 -10.40
N GLU A 376 42.25 34.92 -11.66
CA GLU A 376 43.01 35.41 -12.82
C GLU A 376 43.35 36.91 -12.74
N GLU A 377 42.47 37.71 -12.13
CA GLU A 377 42.70 39.13 -11.89
C GLU A 377 43.69 39.39 -10.75
N ILE A 378 43.55 38.68 -9.63
CA ILE A 378 44.51 38.74 -8.51
C ILE A 378 45.91 38.34 -9.00
N ASP A 379 46.03 37.28 -9.80
CA ASP A 379 47.31 36.86 -10.39
C ASP A 379 47.92 37.93 -11.30
N ARG A 380 47.10 38.62 -12.09
CA ARG A 380 47.54 39.78 -12.89
C ARG A 380 48.04 40.91 -12.00
N ASN A 381 47.30 41.23 -10.93
CA ASN A 381 47.68 42.28 -9.99
C ASN A 381 48.97 41.94 -9.21
N ILE A 382 49.18 40.67 -8.86
CA ILE A 382 50.43 40.18 -8.25
C ILE A 382 51.61 40.40 -9.21
N ARG A 383 51.45 40.06 -10.50
CA ARG A 383 52.48 40.30 -11.52
C ARG A 383 52.78 41.79 -11.70
N LEU A 384 51.76 42.64 -11.77
CA LEU A 384 51.94 44.09 -11.88
C LEU A 384 52.65 44.68 -10.66
N ALA A 385 52.21 44.32 -9.45
CA ALA A 385 52.84 44.76 -8.20
C ALA A 385 54.29 44.28 -8.11
N HIS A 386 54.59 43.07 -8.60
CA HIS A 386 55.96 42.57 -8.67
C HIS A 386 56.83 43.37 -9.63
N ILE A 387 56.36 43.65 -10.84
CA ILE A 387 57.11 44.47 -11.82
C ILE A 387 57.38 45.87 -11.25
N GLN A 388 56.37 46.50 -10.65
CA GLN A 388 56.52 47.82 -10.01
C GLN A 388 57.52 47.79 -8.86
N LEU A 389 57.51 46.73 -8.04
CA LEU A 389 58.50 46.52 -6.98
C LEU A 389 59.92 46.46 -7.54
N GLU A 390 60.16 45.67 -8.60
CA GLU A 390 61.49 45.56 -9.22
C GLU A 390 61.98 46.92 -9.74
N PHE A 391 61.13 47.69 -10.42
CA PHE A 391 61.50 49.04 -10.90
C PHE A 391 61.84 50.00 -9.76
N CYS A 392 61.08 49.98 -8.66
CA CYS A 392 61.36 50.82 -7.49
C CYS A 392 62.66 50.40 -6.80
N VAL A 393 62.96 49.10 -6.73
CA VAL A 393 64.22 48.58 -6.15
C VAL A 393 65.41 49.04 -6.98
N GLU A 394 65.34 48.95 -8.32
CA GLU A 394 66.41 49.33 -9.22
C GLU A 394 66.70 50.85 -9.19
N THR A 395 65.68 51.67 -8.91
CA THR A 395 65.79 53.13 -8.85
C THR A 395 65.96 53.69 -7.43
N PHE A 396 66.11 52.82 -6.42
CA PHE A 396 66.13 53.19 -4.99
C PHE A 396 64.91 54.02 -4.55
N ASP A 397 63.74 53.82 -5.18
CA ASP A 397 62.50 54.50 -4.83
C ASP A 397 61.94 53.99 -3.49
N PRO A 398 61.72 54.86 -2.48
CA PRO A 398 61.12 54.50 -1.20
C PRO A 398 59.75 53.79 -1.30
N ASN A 399 59.03 53.93 -2.41
CA ASN A 399 57.75 53.25 -2.66
C ASN A 399 57.87 51.73 -2.82
N ALA A 400 59.08 51.17 -2.95
CA ALA A 400 59.30 49.73 -3.02
C ALA A 400 58.58 48.97 -1.88
N LYS A 401 58.62 49.49 -0.65
CA LYS A 401 57.94 48.85 0.49
C LYS A 401 56.42 48.72 0.27
N LYS A 402 55.77 49.73 -0.29
CA LYS A 402 54.33 49.73 -0.57
C LYS A 402 53.95 48.62 -1.57
N HIS A 403 54.73 48.45 -2.63
CA HIS A 403 54.49 47.39 -3.62
C HIS A 403 54.79 45.98 -3.07
N SER A 404 55.78 45.85 -2.19
CA SER A 404 56.05 44.61 -1.44
C SER A 404 54.88 44.23 -0.52
N ASP A 405 54.38 45.17 0.28
CA ASP A 405 53.27 44.92 1.21
C ASP A 405 51.97 44.63 0.44
N MET A 406 51.69 45.37 -0.64
CA MET A 406 50.58 45.07 -1.57
C MET A 406 50.67 43.65 -2.14
N LYS A 407 51.86 43.23 -2.59
CA LYS A 407 52.09 41.88 -3.13
C LYS A 407 51.80 40.80 -2.08
N LYS A 408 52.19 41.01 -0.81
CA LYS A 408 51.88 40.09 0.30
C LYS A 408 50.38 39.98 0.56
N GLU A 409 49.66 41.09 0.59
CA GLU A 409 48.20 41.09 0.78
C GLU A 409 47.47 40.43 -0.39
N LEU A 410 47.92 40.66 -1.64
CA LEU A 410 47.37 39.97 -2.80
C LEU A 410 47.60 38.45 -2.77
N TYR A 411 48.74 37.97 -2.25
CA TYR A 411 48.95 36.53 -2.05
C TYR A 411 48.01 35.92 -1.00
N LYS A 412 47.74 36.62 0.10
CA LYS A 412 46.74 36.17 1.09
C LYS A 412 45.34 36.11 0.49
N LEU A 413 44.96 37.14 -0.27
CA LEU A 413 43.67 37.18 -0.96
C LEU A 413 43.56 36.05 -2.00
N ARG A 414 44.62 35.79 -2.75
CA ARG A 414 44.70 34.69 -3.71
C ARG A 414 44.43 33.35 -3.02
N GLN A 415 45.12 33.08 -1.92
CA GLN A 415 44.93 31.85 -1.15
C GLN A 415 43.49 31.69 -0.66
N GLY A 416 42.88 32.75 -0.09
CA GLY A 416 41.49 32.68 0.37
C GLY A 416 40.50 32.39 -0.77
N VAL A 417 40.71 32.99 -1.95
CA VAL A 417 39.87 32.73 -3.13
C VAL A 417 40.10 31.30 -3.67
N GLU A 418 41.32 30.78 -3.62
CA GLU A 418 41.63 29.39 -4.01
C GLU A 418 40.94 28.37 -3.09
N GLU A 419 40.95 28.60 -1.77
CA GLU A 419 40.27 27.75 -0.79
C GLU A 419 38.74 27.73 -1.02
N GLU A 420 38.12 28.90 -1.21
CA GLU A 420 36.70 29.01 -1.57
C GLU A 420 36.38 28.31 -2.90
N LEU A 421 37.27 28.43 -3.89
CA LEU A 421 37.10 27.76 -5.19
C LEU A 421 37.12 26.23 -5.05
N SER A 422 38.04 25.69 -4.24
CA SER A 422 38.11 24.25 -3.96
C SER A 422 36.82 23.76 -3.33
N MET A 423 36.34 24.47 -2.29
CA MET A 423 35.08 24.16 -1.60
C MET A 423 33.89 24.14 -2.57
N LEU A 424 33.78 25.13 -3.46
CA LEU A 424 32.69 25.19 -4.44
C LEU A 424 32.73 24.02 -5.43
N LYS A 425 33.93 23.62 -5.88
CA LYS A 425 34.11 22.47 -6.77
C LYS A 425 33.76 21.16 -6.08
N GLU A 426 34.12 21.00 -4.81
CA GLU A 426 33.73 19.85 -4.00
C GLU A 426 32.22 19.76 -3.83
N LYS A 427 31.55 20.87 -3.50
CA LYS A 427 30.07 20.95 -3.42
C LYS A 427 29.40 20.58 -4.74
N GLN A 428 29.93 21.10 -5.86
CA GLN A 428 29.39 20.80 -7.19
C GLN A 428 29.55 19.31 -7.55
N ALA A 429 30.69 18.71 -7.23
CA ALA A 429 30.93 17.28 -7.46
C ALA A 429 30.03 16.40 -6.57
N ALA A 430 29.85 16.77 -5.30
CA ALA A 430 28.96 16.06 -4.38
C ALA A 430 27.49 16.12 -4.85
N ALA A 431 27.01 17.30 -5.26
CA ALA A 431 25.66 17.46 -5.78
C ALA A 431 25.42 16.61 -7.04
N LEU A 432 26.43 16.48 -7.92
CA LEU A 432 26.34 15.63 -9.10
C LEU A 432 26.28 14.14 -8.74
N ASP A 433 27.07 13.71 -7.77
CA ASP A 433 27.06 12.31 -7.30
C ASP A 433 25.71 11.94 -6.67
N ASP A 434 25.18 12.83 -5.83
CA ASP A 434 23.86 12.68 -5.19
C ASP A 434 22.72 12.60 -6.22
N PHE A 435 22.85 13.23 -7.38
CA PHE A 435 21.81 13.27 -8.41
C PHE A 435 21.71 11.99 -9.24
N LYS A 436 22.76 11.15 -9.28
CA LYS A 436 22.83 9.96 -10.16
C LYS A 436 21.64 9.01 -10.00
N GLU A 437 21.19 8.76 -8.77
CA GLU A 437 20.03 7.88 -8.54
C GLU A 437 18.75 8.46 -9.17
N SER A 438 18.57 9.79 -9.11
CA SER A 438 17.46 10.46 -9.78
C SER A 438 17.60 10.44 -11.30
N GLU A 439 18.81 10.62 -11.84
CA GLU A 439 19.07 10.51 -13.28
C GLU A 439 18.66 9.12 -13.80
N GLU A 440 19.16 8.06 -13.17
CA GLU A 440 18.82 6.68 -13.54
C GLU A 440 17.31 6.40 -13.44
N ALA A 441 16.65 6.91 -12.40
CA ALA A 441 15.22 6.74 -12.20
C ALA A 441 14.37 7.49 -13.25
N LEU A 442 14.77 8.70 -13.64
CA LEU A 442 14.09 9.50 -14.66
C LEU A 442 14.28 8.89 -16.05
N ASP A 443 15.48 8.41 -16.36
CA ASP A 443 15.78 7.69 -17.61
C ASP A 443 14.98 6.39 -17.72
N ALA A 444 14.92 5.61 -16.64
CA ALA A 444 14.11 4.40 -16.58
C ALA A 444 12.61 4.68 -16.76
N ALA A 445 12.15 5.85 -16.32
CA ALA A 445 10.78 6.34 -16.53
C ALA A 445 10.55 6.96 -17.92
N GLY A 446 11.61 7.09 -18.75
CA GLY A 446 11.54 7.67 -20.09
C GLY A 446 11.30 9.18 -20.10
N ILE A 447 11.72 9.89 -19.05
CA ILE A 447 11.58 11.35 -18.95
C ILE A 447 12.81 12.00 -19.60
N GLU A 448 12.62 12.63 -20.76
CA GLU A 448 13.68 13.38 -21.41
C GLU A 448 13.92 14.73 -20.70
N PHE A 449 15.17 15.03 -20.37
CA PHE A 449 15.58 16.33 -19.84
C PHE A 449 16.99 16.71 -20.32
N SER A 450 17.27 18.02 -20.35
CA SER A 450 18.64 18.51 -20.57
C SER A 450 19.43 18.41 -19.27
N HIS A 451 20.58 17.75 -19.31
CA HIS A 451 21.38 17.54 -18.11
C HIS A 451 21.95 18.88 -17.62
N PRO A 452 21.83 19.24 -16.33
CA PRO A 452 22.31 20.54 -15.81
C PRO A 452 23.81 20.81 -16.02
N VAL A 453 24.63 19.76 -16.20
CA VAL A 453 26.04 19.91 -16.59
C VAL A 453 26.17 20.52 -17.98
N ASP A 454 25.36 20.08 -18.94
CA ASP A 454 25.40 20.58 -20.31
C ASP A 454 24.90 22.01 -20.37
N GLU A 455 23.80 22.32 -19.67
CA GLU A 455 23.29 23.70 -19.52
C GLU A 455 24.37 24.63 -18.93
N ASN A 456 25.07 24.20 -17.89
CA ASN A 456 26.16 24.97 -17.29
C ASN A 456 27.31 25.20 -18.29
N ASN A 457 27.68 24.18 -19.06
CA ASN A 457 28.75 24.28 -20.06
C ASN A 457 28.40 25.31 -21.14
N GLU A 458 27.16 25.29 -21.64
CA GLU A 458 26.65 26.27 -22.60
C GLU A 458 26.65 27.69 -22.03
N GLU A 459 26.23 27.87 -20.77
CA GLU A 459 26.28 29.17 -20.09
C GLU A 459 27.70 29.70 -19.96
N VAL A 460 28.65 28.85 -19.56
CA VAL A 460 30.07 29.23 -19.43
C VAL A 460 30.65 29.64 -20.78
N LEU A 461 30.36 28.90 -21.86
CA LEU A 461 30.78 29.25 -23.22
C LEU A 461 30.20 30.60 -23.65
N THR A 462 28.91 30.82 -23.38
CA THR A 462 28.23 32.09 -23.70
C THR A 462 28.85 33.26 -22.95
N ARG A 463 29.13 33.11 -21.65
CA ARG A 463 29.80 34.13 -20.82
C ARG A 463 31.21 34.42 -21.33
N ARG A 464 31.96 33.38 -21.72
CA ARG A 464 33.32 33.53 -22.28
C ARG A 464 33.29 34.30 -23.61
N SER A 465 32.32 34.01 -24.49
CA SER A 465 32.14 34.74 -25.76
C SER A 465 31.93 36.24 -25.51
N LYS A 466 30.98 36.60 -24.64
CA LYS A 466 30.71 37.99 -24.27
C LYS A 466 31.95 38.71 -23.73
N MET A 467 32.72 38.05 -22.87
CA MET A 467 33.97 38.62 -22.33
C MET A 467 35.04 38.86 -23.40
N VAL A 468 35.14 37.98 -24.40
CA VAL A 468 36.05 38.15 -25.54
C VAL A 468 35.61 39.33 -26.41
N GLU A 469 34.30 39.46 -26.65
CA GLU A 469 33.73 40.61 -27.38
C GLU A 469 34.06 41.93 -26.68
N TYR A 470 33.84 42.03 -25.36
CA TYR A 470 34.18 43.23 -24.60
C TYR A 470 35.68 43.56 -24.65
N LYS A 471 36.55 42.55 -24.52
CA LYS A 471 38.00 42.74 -24.66
C LYS A 471 38.38 43.24 -26.05
N SER A 472 37.78 42.69 -27.11
CA SER A 472 37.97 43.14 -28.49
C SER A 472 37.58 44.61 -28.68
N HIS A 473 36.47 45.05 -28.07
CA HIS A 473 36.06 46.45 -28.10
C HIS A 473 37.07 47.38 -27.39
N LEU A 474 37.61 46.96 -26.24
CA LEU A 474 38.63 47.71 -25.50
C LEU A 474 39.94 47.80 -26.28
N THR A 475 40.44 46.68 -26.84
CA THR A 475 41.67 46.68 -27.64
C THR A 475 41.55 47.59 -28.85
N LYS A 476 40.41 47.61 -29.54
CA LYS A 476 40.17 48.54 -30.65
C LYS A 476 40.25 50.01 -30.21
N GLN A 477 39.76 50.36 -29.02
CA GLN A 477 39.90 51.72 -28.49
C GLN A 477 41.35 52.04 -28.12
N GLU A 478 42.08 51.10 -27.51
CA GLU A 478 43.51 51.27 -27.21
C GLU A 478 44.36 51.41 -28.48
N ASP A 479 44.10 50.62 -29.52
CA ASP A 479 44.80 50.73 -30.80
C ASP A 479 44.61 52.11 -31.44
N VAL A 480 43.40 52.67 -31.35
CA VAL A 480 43.11 54.05 -31.80
C VAL A 480 43.88 55.07 -30.97
N ARG A 481 43.95 54.90 -29.64
CA ARG A 481 44.71 55.80 -28.76
C ARG A 481 46.21 55.74 -29.02
N ILE A 482 46.77 54.55 -29.17
CA ILE A 482 48.18 54.33 -29.49
C ILE A 482 48.53 54.92 -30.86
N ALA A 483 47.65 54.79 -31.85
CA ALA A 483 47.84 55.40 -33.16
C ALA A 483 47.87 56.94 -33.07
N ALA A 484 47.00 57.54 -32.25
CA ALA A 484 47.00 58.98 -32.00
C ALA A 484 48.28 59.46 -31.30
N GLU A 485 48.70 58.79 -30.22
CA GLU A 485 49.97 59.10 -29.51
C GLU A 485 51.19 58.92 -30.43
N ARG A 486 51.23 57.88 -31.27
CA ARG A 486 52.30 57.70 -32.25
C ARG A 486 52.34 58.84 -33.27
N GLU A 487 51.20 59.31 -33.74
CA GLU A 487 51.11 60.44 -34.67
C GLU A 487 51.51 61.76 -33.98
N GLU A 488 51.17 61.94 -32.71
CA GLU A 488 51.59 63.09 -31.91
C GLU A 488 53.10 63.08 -31.63
N ILE A 489 53.67 61.93 -31.29
CA ILE A 489 55.13 61.73 -31.17
C ILE A 489 55.82 62.01 -32.52
N LYS A 490 55.22 61.59 -33.64
CA LYS A 490 55.73 61.87 -34.99
C LYS A 490 55.72 63.36 -35.31
N ARG A 491 54.64 64.09 -34.96
CA ARG A 491 54.57 65.56 -35.07
C ARG A 491 55.56 66.26 -34.15
N ALA A 492 55.73 65.81 -32.90
CA ALA A 492 56.70 66.36 -31.96
C ALA A 492 58.15 66.15 -32.43
N ARG A 493 58.44 64.99 -33.05
CA ARG A 493 59.73 64.73 -33.72
C ARG A 493 59.95 65.64 -34.93
N LEU A 494 58.92 65.85 -35.76
CA LEU A 494 58.96 66.77 -36.92
C LEU A 494 59.18 68.24 -36.49
N LEU A 495 58.58 68.68 -35.38
CA LEU A 495 58.78 70.00 -34.80
C LEU A 495 60.19 70.16 -34.20
N ARG A 496 60.77 69.12 -33.60
CA ARG A 496 62.19 69.11 -33.18
C ARG A 496 63.15 69.18 -34.38
N SER A 497 62.90 68.41 -35.44
CA SER A 497 63.73 68.46 -36.66
C SER A 497 63.55 69.77 -37.46
N GLY A 498 62.37 70.40 -37.39
CA GLY A 498 62.13 71.74 -37.95
C GLY A 498 62.82 72.85 -37.16
N GLY A 499 62.97 72.68 -35.84
CA GLY A 499 63.75 73.57 -34.98
C GLY A 499 65.26 73.53 -35.27
N GLU A 500 65.79 72.36 -35.63
CA GLU A 500 67.19 72.23 -36.07
C GLU A 500 67.43 72.84 -37.47
N ALA A 501 66.44 72.80 -38.37
CA ALA A 501 66.52 73.47 -39.67
C ALA A 501 66.41 75.02 -39.55
N ALA A 502 65.62 75.53 -38.59
CA ALA A 502 65.53 76.97 -38.32
C ALA A 502 66.77 77.52 -37.59
N ALA A 503 67.46 76.71 -36.79
CA ALA A 503 68.74 77.09 -36.17
C ALA A 503 69.91 77.15 -37.17
N ALA A 504 69.83 76.44 -38.29
CA ALA A 504 70.84 76.46 -39.35
C ALA A 504 70.72 77.66 -40.33
N GLN A 505 69.62 78.43 -40.31
CA GLN A 505 69.42 79.59 -41.21
C GLN A 505 69.73 80.97 -40.57
N ILE A 506 70.09 81.02 -39.28
CA ILE A 506 70.39 82.30 -38.59
C ILE A 506 71.91 82.61 -38.55
N THR A 507 72.78 81.70 -39.02
CA THR A 507 74.26 81.88 -38.94
C THR A 507 75.00 82.09 -40.27
N SER A 508 74.32 82.33 -41.40
CA SER A 508 75.00 82.68 -42.65
C SER A 508 74.21 83.69 -43.50
N GLY A 509 74.65 84.96 -43.50
CA GLY A 509 74.09 85.95 -44.43
C GLY A 509 74.38 87.42 -44.10
N SER A 510 75.65 87.80 -43.92
CA SER A 510 76.09 89.19 -44.08
C SER A 510 77.19 89.24 -45.13
N MET A 511 76.87 89.83 -46.29
CA MET A 511 77.69 90.74 -47.12
C MET A 511 77.29 90.65 -48.60
N ASN A 512 76.69 91.75 -49.07
CA ASN A 512 76.98 92.54 -50.29
C ASN A 512 77.21 91.83 -51.63
N ALA A 513 76.91 92.40 -52.81
CA ALA A 513 76.17 93.55 -53.32
C ALA A 513 76.40 93.50 -54.85
N ASP A 514 75.44 94.00 -55.63
CA ASP A 514 75.56 94.45 -57.04
C ASP A 514 75.93 93.36 -58.10
N HIS A 515 75.46 93.37 -59.35
CA HIS A 515 75.00 94.45 -60.21
C HIS A 515 74.26 93.88 -61.46
N ALA A 516 73.24 94.60 -61.91
CA ALA A 516 72.90 94.96 -63.31
C ALA A 516 72.50 93.93 -64.39
N GLY A 517 71.38 94.28 -65.06
CA GLY A 517 71.12 94.09 -66.51
C GLY A 517 69.84 93.32 -66.84
N ARG A 518 68.68 93.95 -67.07
CA ARG A 518 68.07 94.27 -68.41
C ARG A 518 68.02 93.05 -69.37
N ALA A 519 66.97 92.73 -70.12
CA ALA A 519 65.67 93.33 -70.44
C ALA A 519 64.79 92.22 -71.10
N GLN A 520 63.46 92.40 -71.12
CA GLN A 520 62.55 92.37 -72.32
C GLN A 520 61.57 91.18 -72.20
N LEU A 521 60.24 91.33 -72.03
CA LEU A 521 59.21 91.69 -73.05
C LEU A 521 59.47 90.90 -74.34
N GLU A 522 58.67 89.96 -74.84
CA GLU A 522 57.22 89.77 -75.04
C GLU A 522 57.09 88.25 -75.42
N LEU A 523 56.01 87.50 -75.22
CA LEU A 523 54.59 87.67 -75.58
C LEU A 523 53.80 86.56 -74.88
#